data_AF-A0ABD3ZGB1-F1
#
_entry.id   AF-A0ABD3ZGB1-F1
#
_cell.length_a   1.000
_cell.length_b   1.000
_cell.length_c   1.000
_cell.angle_alpha   90.00
_cell.angle_beta   90.00
_cell.angle_gamma   90.00
#
_symmetry.space_group_name_H-M   'P 1'
#
loop_
_entity.id
_entity.type
_entity.pdbx_description
1 polymer ?
#
loop_
_entity_poly.entity_id
_entity_poly.type
_entity_poly.pdbx_seq_one_letter_code
_entity_poly.pdbx_strand_id
1 'polypeptide(L)'
;MSLLQIDTINVVARSPYLVLFSRLGLYSEQWLNEALRNGDIFEYWAHEACFIPKEDYRLVRPQMMSPENLGWKYSPEWHLKHQDDISELLAQIRHNGPVKATDFSAKNKKPVGGGSGNPRNGIWKRCFPVVN
;
A
#
# COMPACT_ATOMS: atom_id res chain seq x y z
N MET A 1 -15.65 2.16 11.44
CA MET A 1 -14.45 2.12 10.59
C MET A 1 -13.23 2.14 11.49
N SER A 2 -12.56 1.00 11.63
CA SER A 2 -11.34 0.86 12.42
C SER A 2 -10.19 0.54 11.46
N LEU A 3 -9.34 1.53 11.20
CA LEU A 3 -8.21 1.39 10.28
C LEU A 3 -6.94 1.09 11.08
N LEU A 4 -6.12 0.14 10.61
CA LEU A 4 -4.83 -0.18 11.23
C LEU A 4 -3.70 0.38 10.36
N GLN A 5 -3.11 1.50 10.78
CA GLN A 5 -2.06 2.18 10.02
C GLN A 5 -0.82 1.29 9.83
N ILE A 6 -0.28 1.31 8.61
CA ILE A 6 0.99 0.70 8.24
C ILE A 6 2.06 1.77 8.31
N ASP A 7 3.09 1.52 9.12
CA ASP A 7 4.17 2.46 9.39
C ASP A 7 5.52 1.84 9.04
N THR A 8 6.49 2.68 8.69
CA THR A 8 7.87 2.28 8.37
C THR A 8 8.72 2.06 9.62
N ILE A 9 8.28 2.57 10.79
CA ILE A 9 9.01 2.41 12.05
C ILE A 9 8.97 0.94 12.50
N ASN A 10 10.15 0.38 12.76
CA ASN A 10 10.34 -1.02 13.17
C ASN A 10 11.54 -1.18 14.14
N VAL A 11 11.63 -0.35 15.17
CA VAL A 11 12.75 -0.42 16.15
C VAL A 11 12.62 -1.65 17.05
N VAL A 12 11.40 -1.95 17.51
CA VAL A 12 11.09 -3.12 18.34
C VAL A 12 10.27 -4.14 17.54
N ALA A 13 9.17 -3.66 16.97
CA ALA A 13 8.34 -4.36 16.00
C ALA A 13 7.68 -3.30 15.10
N ARG A 14 7.06 -3.72 13.99
CA ARG A 14 6.31 -2.78 13.15
C ARG A 14 5.11 -2.24 13.92
N SER A 15 4.80 -0.96 13.73
CA SER A 15 3.68 -0.27 14.41
C SER A 15 2.35 -1.07 14.46
N PRO A 16 1.88 -1.73 13.38
CA PRO A 16 0.64 -2.51 13.43
C PRO A 16 0.63 -3.57 14.54
N TYR A 17 1.77 -4.24 14.76
CA TYR A 17 1.85 -5.33 15.73
C TYR A 17 1.80 -4.82 17.17
N LEU A 18 2.42 -3.67 17.42
CA LEU A 18 2.41 -3.01 18.73
C LEU A 18 1.01 -2.50 19.09
N VAL A 19 0.31 -1.90 18.12
CA VAL A 19 -1.07 -1.42 18.31
C VAL A 19 -2.02 -2.57 18.62
N LEU A 20 -1.89 -3.69 17.89
CA LEU A 20 -2.71 -4.88 18.14
C LEU A 20 -2.40 -5.49 19.51
N PHE A 21 -1.13 -5.60 19.89
CA PHE A 21 -0.73 -6.10 21.21
C PHE A 21 -1.34 -5.25 22.33
N SER A 22 -1.28 -3.92 22.22
CA SER A 22 -1.85 -3.01 23.22
C SER A 22 -3.37 -3.15 23.38
N ARG A 23 -4.09 -3.61 22.35
CA ARG A 23 -5.56 -3.72 22.36
C ARG A 23 -6.05 -5.12 22.68
N LEU A 24 -5.35 -6.14 22.22
CA LEU A 24 -5.76 -7.55 22.29
C LEU A 24 -4.98 -8.34 23.34
N GLY A 25 -3.88 -7.79 23.86
CA GLY A 25 -2.93 -8.53 24.68
C GLY A 25 -2.11 -9.51 23.84
N LEU A 26 -1.90 -10.73 24.35
CA LEU A 26 -1.23 -11.78 23.61
C LEU A 26 -2.11 -12.25 22.45
N TYR A 27 -1.61 -12.13 21.22
CA TYR A 27 -2.23 -12.65 20.01
C TYR A 27 -1.16 -13.27 19.10
N SER A 28 -1.57 -14.09 18.15
CA SER A 28 -0.66 -14.64 17.16
C SER A 28 -0.33 -13.59 16.10
N GLU A 29 0.94 -13.20 15.96
CA GLU A 29 1.38 -12.29 14.88
C GLU A 29 1.11 -12.85 13.48
N GLN A 30 1.01 -14.18 13.35
CA GLN A 30 0.67 -14.85 12.10
C GLN A 30 -0.74 -14.47 11.65
N TRP A 31 -1.66 -14.25 12.59
CA TRP A 31 -3.05 -13.91 12.30
C TRP A 31 -3.20 -12.73 11.34
N LEU A 32 -2.41 -11.66 11.54
CA LEU A 32 -2.48 -10.50 10.65
C LEU A 32 -2.03 -10.82 9.22
N ASN A 33 -0.97 -11.62 9.09
CA ASN A 33 -0.48 -12.05 7.78
C ASN A 33 -1.47 -13.01 7.11
N GLU A 34 -2.13 -13.87 7.88
CA GLU A 34 -3.15 -14.80 7.38
C GLU A 34 -4.41 -14.07 6.95
N ALA A 35 -4.89 -13.11 7.73
CA ALA A 35 -6.02 -12.26 7.36
C ALA A 35 -5.75 -11.54 6.03
N LEU A 36 -4.53 -11.00 5.84
CA LEU A 36 -4.15 -10.38 4.58
C LEU A 36 -4.07 -11.40 3.43
N ARG A 37 -3.50 -12.60 3.69
CA ARG A 37 -3.38 -13.67 2.69
C ARG A 37 -4.76 -14.20 2.25
N ASN A 38 -5.69 -14.32 3.18
CA ASN A 38 -7.04 -14.83 2.95
C ASN A 38 -7.97 -13.77 2.33
N GLY A 39 -7.54 -12.50 2.28
CA GLY A 39 -8.36 -11.39 1.78
C GLY A 39 -9.42 -10.91 2.77
N ASP A 40 -9.28 -11.25 4.05
CA ASP A 40 -10.13 -10.72 5.13
C ASP A 40 -9.85 -9.23 5.39
N ILE A 41 -8.62 -8.81 5.11
CA ILE A 41 -8.18 -7.42 5.10
C ILE A 41 -7.41 -7.12 3.81
N PHE A 42 -7.35 -5.85 3.42
CA PHE A 42 -6.55 -5.37 2.30
C PHE A 42 -5.78 -4.10 2.67
N GLU A 43 -4.70 -3.82 1.93
CA GLU A 43 -3.90 -2.60 2.07
C GLU A 43 -4.48 -1.50 1.17
N TYR A 44 -4.70 -0.31 1.72
CA TYR A 44 -5.12 0.85 0.93
C TYR A 44 -4.66 2.17 1.52
N TRP A 45 -4.63 3.20 0.68
CA TRP A 45 -4.33 4.56 1.07
C TRP A 45 -5.61 5.32 1.43
N ALA A 46 -6.05 5.17 2.69
CA ALA A 46 -7.19 5.92 3.24
C ALA A 46 -6.73 7.31 3.72
N HIS A 47 -6.85 7.63 5.02
CA HIS A 47 -6.17 8.82 5.57
C HIS A 47 -4.65 8.68 5.45
N GLU A 48 -4.11 7.50 5.75
CA GLU A 48 -2.73 7.08 5.50
C GLU A 48 -2.72 5.64 4.98
N ALA A 49 -1.54 5.04 4.78
CA ALA A 49 -1.43 3.61 4.47
C ALA A 49 -1.99 2.80 5.65
N CYS A 50 -2.96 1.92 5.39
CA CYS A 50 -3.57 1.11 6.43
C CYS A 50 -4.07 -0.24 5.90
N PHE A 51 -4.23 -1.19 6.83
CA PHE A 51 -5.07 -2.37 6.64
C PHE A 51 -6.53 -2.01 6.88
N ILE A 52 -7.41 -2.49 5.99
CA ILE A 52 -8.85 -2.25 6.00
C ILE A 52 -9.58 -3.59 5.93
N PRO A 53 -10.63 -3.83 6.75
CA PRO A 53 -11.49 -5.00 6.63
C PRO A 53 -12.17 -5.06 5.26
N LYS A 54 -12.30 -6.25 4.67
CA LYS A 54 -12.96 -6.43 3.36
C LYS A 54 -14.40 -5.91 3.33
N GLU A 55 -15.09 -5.92 4.48
CA GLU A 55 -16.46 -5.43 4.64
C GLU A 55 -16.57 -3.93 4.36
N ASP A 56 -15.50 -3.19 4.67
CA ASP A 56 -15.41 -1.74 4.48
C ASP A 56 -14.98 -1.37 3.04
N TYR A 57 -14.75 -2.34 2.14
CA TYR A 57 -14.36 -2.07 0.75
C TYR A 57 -15.32 -1.12 0.02
N ARG A 58 -16.63 -1.28 0.23
CA ARG A 58 -17.65 -0.42 -0.39
C ARG A 58 -17.54 1.05 0.05
N LEU A 59 -16.98 1.30 1.23
CA LEU A 59 -16.81 2.65 1.78
C LEU A 59 -15.64 3.39 1.11
N VAL A 60 -14.60 2.66 0.70
CA VAL A 60 -13.37 3.23 0.11
C VAL A 60 -13.32 3.13 -1.42
N ARG A 61 -14.17 2.28 -2.03
CA ARG A 61 -14.23 2.08 -3.48
C ARG A 61 -14.46 3.38 -4.26
N PRO A 62 -15.36 4.31 -3.87
CA PRO A 62 -15.55 5.54 -4.62
C PRO A 62 -14.27 6.36 -4.75
N GLN A 63 -13.46 6.44 -3.69
CA GLN A 63 -12.18 7.15 -3.72
C GLN A 63 -11.13 6.41 -4.56
N MET A 64 -11.17 5.07 -4.61
CA MET A 64 -10.30 4.29 -5.49
C MET A 64 -10.58 4.55 -6.98
N MET A 65 -11.85 4.73 -7.34
CA MET A 65 -12.28 4.94 -8.72
C MET A 65 -12.08 6.39 -9.17
N SER A 66 -12.01 7.33 -8.23
CA SER A 66 -11.83 8.76 -8.44
C SER A 66 -10.60 9.27 -7.68
N PRO A 67 -9.38 8.94 -8.15
CA PRO A 67 -8.14 9.30 -7.46
C PRO A 67 -7.92 10.81 -7.31
N GLU A 68 -8.60 11.64 -8.11
CA GLU A 68 -8.67 13.08 -7.95
C GLU A 68 -9.14 13.52 -6.55
N ASN A 69 -9.93 12.67 -5.86
CA ASN A 69 -10.43 12.93 -4.52
C ASN A 69 -9.42 12.58 -3.42
N LEU A 70 -8.24 12.02 -3.75
CA LEU A 70 -7.22 11.67 -2.76
C LEU A 70 -6.44 12.91 -2.26
N GLY A 71 -6.69 14.10 -2.82
CA GLY A 71 -6.07 15.35 -2.40
C GLY A 71 -4.57 15.36 -2.71
N TRP A 72 -3.74 15.74 -1.73
CA TRP A 72 -2.27 15.86 -1.89
C TRP A 72 -1.57 14.58 -2.34
N LYS A 73 -2.27 13.45 -2.20
CA LYS A 73 -1.86 12.09 -2.55
C LYS A 73 -1.82 11.82 -4.05
N TYR A 74 -2.58 12.59 -4.82
CA TYR A 74 -2.70 12.45 -6.25
C TYR A 74 -2.31 13.78 -6.93
N SER A 75 -1.41 13.69 -7.89
CA SER A 75 -1.04 14.85 -8.72
C SER A 75 -1.54 14.60 -10.15
N PRO A 76 -2.56 15.36 -10.60
CA PRO A 76 -3.05 15.27 -11.98
C PRO A 76 -1.96 15.57 -13.00
N GLU A 77 -1.11 16.56 -12.72
CA GLU A 77 0.01 16.96 -13.59
C GLU A 77 1.04 15.83 -13.73
N TRP A 78 1.42 15.20 -12.62
CA TRP A 78 2.33 14.06 -12.64
C TRP A 78 1.71 12.87 -13.41
N HIS A 79 0.42 12.60 -13.19
CA HIS A 79 -0.29 11.53 -13.89
C HIS A 79 -0.30 11.76 -15.40
N LEU A 80 -0.67 12.97 -15.86
CA LEU A 80 -0.64 13.34 -17.27
C LEU A 80 0.75 13.22 -17.89
N LYS A 81 1.79 13.63 -17.15
CA LYS A 81 3.19 13.55 -17.61
C LYS A 81 3.70 12.12 -17.77
N HIS A 82 3.17 11.17 -16.99
CA HIS A 82 3.67 9.79 -16.90
C HIS A 82 2.65 8.75 -17.41
N GLN A 83 1.69 9.13 -18.24
CA GLN A 83 0.64 8.22 -18.73
C GLN A 83 1.18 6.99 -19.46
N ASP A 84 2.23 7.16 -20.27
CA ASP A 84 2.85 6.06 -21.01
C ASP A 84 3.53 5.07 -20.05
N ASP A 85 4.29 5.58 -19.08
CA ASP A 85 4.95 4.76 -18.04
C ASP A 85 3.91 3.98 -17.20
N ILE A 86 2.80 4.64 -16.83
CA ILE A 86 1.69 4.01 -16.09
C ILE A 86 1.03 2.92 -16.93
N SER A 87 0.81 3.17 -18.22
CA SER A 87 0.20 2.21 -19.14
C SER A 87 1.08 0.97 -19.31
N GLU A 88 2.40 1.17 -19.49
CA GLU A 88 3.38 0.08 -19.55
C GLU A 88 3.39 -0.73 -18.24
N LEU A 89 3.41 -0.06 -17.08
CA LEU A 89 3.36 -0.69 -15.77
C LEU A 89 2.10 -1.55 -15.60
N LEU A 90 0.93 -1.02 -15.96
CA LEU A 90 -0.33 -1.74 -15.88
C LEU A 90 -0.37 -2.95 -16.81
N ALA A 91 0.21 -2.85 -18.01
CA ALA A 91 0.32 -3.98 -18.94
C ALA A 91 1.20 -5.09 -18.35
N GLN A 92 2.33 -4.74 -17.74
CA GLN A 92 3.22 -5.70 -17.08
C GLN A 92 2.53 -6.40 -15.90
N ILE A 93 1.78 -5.66 -15.07
CA ILE A 93 1.00 -6.25 -13.96
C ILE A 93 -0.08 -7.21 -14.49
N ARG A 94 -0.78 -6.85 -15.58
CA ARG A 94 -1.78 -7.73 -16.19
C ARG A 94 -1.15 -9.01 -16.76
N HIS A 95 0.05 -8.92 -17.33
CA HIS A 95 0.76 -10.06 -17.90
C HIS A 95 1.35 -10.98 -16.83
N ASN A 96 2.00 -10.42 -15.81
CA ASN A 96 2.77 -11.17 -14.81
C ASN A 96 1.94 -11.53 -13.56
N GLY A 97 0.75 -10.94 -13.40
CA GLY A 97 -0.04 -11.06 -12.18
C GLY A 97 0.51 -10.20 -11.03
N PRO A 98 0.23 -10.57 -9.76
CA PRO A 98 0.64 -9.78 -8.60
C PRO A 98 2.17 -9.68 -8.47
N VAL A 99 2.70 -8.48 -8.61
CA VAL A 99 4.14 -8.16 -8.53
C VAL A 99 4.40 -7.13 -7.43
N LYS A 100 5.64 -7.10 -6.94
CA LYS A 100 6.14 -6.15 -5.94
C LYS A 100 6.89 -5.01 -6.61
N ALA A 101 6.98 -3.88 -5.92
CA ALA A 101 7.82 -2.77 -6.35
C ALA A 101 9.29 -3.20 -6.62
N THR A 102 9.80 -4.19 -5.88
CA THR A 102 11.16 -4.74 -6.05
C THR A 102 11.35 -5.54 -7.34
N ASP A 103 10.27 -6.00 -7.95
CA ASP A 103 10.33 -6.81 -9.17
C ASP A 103 10.55 -5.91 -10.40
N PHE A 104 10.38 -4.59 -10.24
CA PHE A 104 10.69 -3.59 -11.26
C PHE A 104 12.11 -3.05 -11.07
N SER A 105 12.91 -3.11 -12.13
CA SER A 105 14.23 -2.49 -12.14
C SER A 105 14.13 -0.98 -12.33
N ALA A 106 14.70 -0.20 -11.40
CA ALA A 106 14.75 1.26 -11.56
C ALA A 106 15.69 1.64 -12.71
N LYS A 107 15.15 2.25 -13.78
CA LYS A 107 15.94 2.78 -14.91
C LYS A 107 16.91 3.91 -14.50
N ASN A 108 16.77 4.49 -13.30
CA ASN A 108 17.61 5.59 -12.79
C ASN A 108 17.99 5.40 -11.31
N LYS A 109 19.14 4.79 -11.02
CA LYS A 109 19.76 4.85 -9.67
C LYS A 109 20.36 6.24 -9.45
N LYS A 110 19.66 7.14 -8.76
CA LYS A 110 20.35 8.22 -8.03
C LYS A 110 20.78 7.69 -6.67
N PRO A 111 22.01 7.97 -6.19
CA PRO A 111 22.43 7.56 -4.86
C PRO A 111 21.56 8.30 -3.83
N VAL A 112 20.94 7.55 -2.91
CA VAL A 112 20.18 8.12 -1.80
C VAL A 112 21.18 8.62 -0.76
N GLY A 113 21.58 9.88 -0.90
CA GLY A 113 22.17 10.70 0.16
C GLY A 113 21.06 11.32 1.02
N GLY A 114 21.32 11.49 2.32
CA GLY A 114 20.33 11.71 3.37
C GLY A 114 19.45 12.96 3.27
N GLY A 115 18.34 12.91 4.01
CA GLY A 115 17.54 14.09 4.37
C GLY A 115 16.39 14.43 3.44
N SER A 116 15.37 13.58 3.36
CA SER A 116 13.94 13.94 3.18
C SER A 116 13.14 12.65 3.01
N GLY A 117 12.07 12.50 3.79
CA GLY A 117 11.25 11.29 3.83
C GLY A 117 10.64 10.98 2.47
N ASN A 118 11.23 10.00 1.77
CA ASN A 118 10.69 9.41 0.57
C ASN A 118 10.25 7.98 0.91
N PRO A 119 8.95 7.64 0.94
CA PRO A 119 8.42 6.37 1.46
C PRO A 119 8.68 5.16 0.54
N ARG A 120 9.68 5.24 -0.35
CA ARG A 120 9.90 4.25 -1.43
C ARG A 120 10.51 2.92 -0.99
N ASN A 121 10.98 2.79 0.24
CA ASN A 121 11.60 1.55 0.70
C ASN A 121 10.92 1.06 1.98
N GLY A 122 9.91 0.18 1.85
CA GLY A 122 9.58 -0.68 2.99
C GLY A 122 8.21 -1.35 3.06
N ILE A 123 7.15 -0.84 2.42
CA ILE A 123 5.78 -1.26 2.79
C ILE A 123 4.97 -1.92 1.67
N TRP A 124 5.19 -1.61 0.41
CA TRP A 124 4.33 -2.10 -0.67
C TRP A 124 4.74 -3.51 -1.10
N LYS A 125 4.34 -4.53 -0.31
CA LYS A 125 4.66 -5.94 -0.59
C LYS A 125 3.59 -6.66 -1.42
N ARG A 126 2.50 -5.99 -1.80
CA ARG A 126 1.54 -6.53 -2.75
C ARG A 126 0.72 -5.40 -3.37
N CYS A 127 1.03 -5.02 -4.60
CA CYS A 127 0.02 -4.35 -5.42
C CYS A 127 -1.07 -5.40 -5.66
N PHE A 128 -2.24 -5.23 -5.02
CA PHE A 128 -3.39 -6.05 -5.39
C PHE A 128 -3.65 -5.84 -6.89
N PRO A 129 -3.93 -6.92 -7.64
CA PRO A 129 -4.42 -6.77 -8.99
C PRO A 129 -5.68 -5.91 -8.93
N VAL A 130 -5.84 -5.03 -9.91
CA VAL A 130 -7.12 -4.39 -10.21
C VAL A 130 -8.15 -5.50 -10.25
N VAL A 131 -8.94 -5.63 -9.19
CA VAL A 131 -10.02 -6.59 -9.11
C VAL A 131 -11.08 -6.06 -10.08
N ASN A 132 -11.30 -6.80 -11.17
CA ASN A 132 -12.44 -6.58 -12.07
C ASN A 132 -13.76 -6.57 -11.27
#